data_AF-A0A0C2ZAM5-F1
#
_entry.id   AF-A0A0C2ZAM5-F1
#
_cell.length_a   1.000
_cell.length_b   1.000
_cell.length_c   1.000
_cell.angle_alpha   90.00
_cell.angle_beta   90.00
_cell.angle_gamma   90.00
#
_symmetry.space_group_name_H-M   'P 1'
#
loop_
_entity.id
_entity.type
_entity.pdbx_description
1 polymer ?
#
loop_
_entity_poly.entity_id
_entity_poly.type
_entity_poly.pdbx_seq_one_letter_code
_entity_poly.pdbx_strand_id
1 'polypeptide(L)'
;MHAAGVIKPAQDSRDATFVWYETLVDKYAHQKKRQPEYEIKTFYGQLQHIFVVSLPSDAGLHISEPTVHILVSIKTCKVERSNAALDIHYYSKLGGLDILDIT
;
A
#
# COMPACT_ATOMS: atom_id res chain seq x y z
N MET A 1 6.49 11.32 8.92
CA MET A 1 7.28 12.30 8.15
C MET A 1 7.54 11.66 6.79
N HIS A 2 6.99 12.20 5.71
CA HIS A 2 7.14 11.65 4.36
C HIS A 2 8.14 12.52 3.58
N ALA A 3 8.99 11.91 2.74
CA ALA A 3 10.18 12.53 2.14
C ALA A 3 9.90 13.79 1.29
N ALA A 4 8.80 13.86 0.54
CA ALA A 4 8.50 15.10 -0.21
C ALA A 4 7.96 16.22 0.71
N GLY A 5 7.48 15.88 1.92
CA GLY A 5 7.01 16.86 2.91
C GLY A 5 8.11 17.64 3.62
N VAL A 6 9.39 17.26 3.44
CA VAL A 6 10.56 17.94 4.04
C VAL A 6 11.32 18.83 3.05
N ILE A 7 10.90 18.86 1.78
CA ILE A 7 11.46 19.74 0.74
C ILE A 7 10.46 20.81 0.33
N LYS A 8 10.93 21.97 -0.13
CA LYS A 8 10.08 22.96 -0.78
C LYS A 8 9.81 22.53 -2.23
N PRO A 9 8.57 22.21 -2.61
CA PRO A 9 8.25 21.82 -3.98
C PRO A 9 8.46 23.00 -4.94
N ALA A 10 9.05 22.74 -6.11
CA ALA A 10 9.00 23.65 -7.24
C ALA A 10 7.56 23.71 -7.80
N GLN A 11 7.20 24.78 -8.51
CA GLN A 11 5.83 25.00 -9.00
C GLN A 11 5.28 23.82 -9.84
N ASP A 12 6.15 23.18 -10.63
CA ASP A 12 5.79 22.03 -11.46
C ASP A 12 6.22 20.68 -10.85
N SER A 13 6.69 20.66 -9.61
CA SER A 13 7.09 19.41 -8.96
C SER A 13 5.88 18.56 -8.63
N ARG A 14 6.04 17.25 -8.79
CA ARG A 14 5.03 16.26 -8.42
C ARG A 14 5.53 15.46 -7.23
N ASP A 15 4.61 15.10 -6.34
CA ASP A 15 4.92 14.20 -5.25
C ASP A 15 4.96 12.76 -5.79
N ALA A 16 6.17 12.21 -5.92
CA ALA A 16 6.42 10.87 -6.44
C ALA A 16 6.06 9.74 -5.46
N THR A 17 5.53 10.06 -4.28
CA THR A 17 5.09 9.05 -3.32
C THR A 17 3.64 8.62 -3.52
N PHE A 18 2.91 9.29 -4.41
CA PHE A 18 1.61 8.79 -4.85
C PHE A 18 1.80 7.62 -5.81
N VAL A 19 1.25 6.47 -5.41
CA VAL A 19 1.38 5.20 -6.10
C VAL A 19 0.00 4.59 -6.34
N TRP A 20 -0.14 3.94 -7.50
CA TRP A 20 -1.12 2.89 -7.72
C TRP A 20 -0.56 1.54 -7.25
N TYR A 21 -1.37 0.70 -6.63
CA TYR A 21 -0.93 -0.62 -6.19
C TYR A 21 -2.07 -1.62 -6.28
N GLU A 22 -1.72 -2.89 -6.48
CA GLU A 22 -2.67 -3.98 -6.58
C GLU A 22 -2.48 -4.92 -5.39
N THR A 23 -3.58 -5.32 -4.76
CA THR A 23 -3.57 -6.32 -3.69
C THR A 23 -4.73 -7.28 -3.83
N LEU A 24 -4.52 -8.50 -3.33
CA LEU A 24 -5.57 -9.49 -3.19
C LEU A 24 -6.48 -9.09 -2.03
N VAL A 25 -7.78 -8.99 -2.31
CA VAL A 25 -8.81 -8.67 -1.33
C VAL A 25 -9.81 -9.81 -1.28
N ASP A 26 -10.14 -10.27 -0.07
CA ASP A 26 -11.19 -11.25 0.12
C ASP A 26 -12.56 -10.62 -0.23
N LYS A 27 -13.21 -11.17 -1.26
CA LYS A 27 -14.57 -10.82 -1.68
C LYS A 27 -15.57 -10.93 -0.53
N TYR A 28 -15.31 -11.84 0.41
CA TYR A 28 -16.19 -12.18 1.51
C TYR A 28 -15.67 -11.73 2.87
N ALA A 29 -14.81 -10.70 2.93
CA ALA A 29 -14.21 -10.21 4.19
C ALA A 29 -15.24 -9.90 5.30
N HIS A 30 -16.47 -9.53 4.94
CA HIS A 30 -17.56 -9.27 5.90
C HIS A 30 -18.32 -10.53 6.35
N GLN A 31 -18.13 -11.68 5.69
CA GLN A 31 -18.80 -12.96 5.96
C GLN A 31 -17.84 -13.96 6.63
N LYS A 32 -17.56 -13.77 7.91
CA LYS A 32 -16.53 -14.51 8.68
C LYS A 32 -16.58 -16.04 8.63
N LYS A 33 -17.73 -16.65 8.28
CA LYS A 33 -17.92 -18.11 8.22
C LYS A 33 -17.71 -18.71 6.83
N ARG A 34 -17.52 -17.87 5.82
CA ARG A 34 -17.32 -18.29 4.44
C ARG A 34 -15.84 -18.48 4.17
N GLN A 35 -15.49 -19.44 3.30
CA GLN A 35 -14.12 -19.58 2.84
C GLN A 35 -13.71 -18.33 2.05
N PRO A 36 -12.51 -17.76 2.32
CA PRO A 36 -12.03 -16.59 1.60
C PRO A 36 -11.92 -16.86 0.11
N GLU A 37 -12.31 -15.88 -0.70
CA GLU A 37 -12.09 -15.89 -2.15
C GLU A 37 -11.45 -14.56 -2.55
N TYR A 38 -10.23 -14.62 -3.04
CA TYR A 38 -9.45 -13.42 -3.30
C TYR A 38 -9.64 -12.91 -4.72
N GLU A 39 -9.73 -11.59 -4.87
CA GLU A 39 -9.65 -10.89 -6.15
C GLU A 39 -8.59 -9.79 -6.09
N ILE A 40 -7.91 -9.58 -7.22
CA ILE A 40 -7.00 -8.45 -7.37
C ILE A 40 -7.84 -7.17 -7.43
N LYS A 41 -7.46 -6.19 -6.61
CA LYS A 41 -8.01 -4.84 -6.67
C LYS A 41 -6.91 -3.80 -6.74
N THR A 42 -7.13 -2.82 -7.59
CA THR A 42 -6.30 -1.62 -7.71
C THR A 42 -6.72 -0.60 -6.66
N PHE A 43 -5.72 -0.03 -5.99
CA PHE A 43 -5.83 1.03 -5.01
C PHE A 43 -4.88 2.16 -5.35
N TYR A 44 -5.14 3.32 -4.75
CA TYR A 44 -4.34 4.52 -4.90
C TYR A 44 -3.98 5.03 -3.51
N GLY A 45 -2.76 5.52 -3.32
CA GLY A 45 -2.35 6.02 -2.01
C GLY A 45 -1.01 6.74 -2.04
N GLN A 46 -0.65 7.33 -0.91
CA GLN A 46 0.64 7.98 -0.69
C GLN A 46 1.53 7.09 0.19
N LEU A 47 2.64 6.62 -0.37
CA LEU A 47 3.68 5.89 0.34
C LEU A 47 4.27 6.76 1.45
N GLN A 48 4.12 6.33 2.69
CA GLN A 48 4.62 7.06 3.88
C GLN A 48 6.00 6.56 4.29
N HIS A 49 6.16 5.24 4.38
CA HIS A 49 7.38 4.59 4.87
C HIS A 49 7.60 3.24 4.20
N ILE A 50 8.87 2.89 4.03
CA ILE A 50 9.34 1.55 3.68
C ILE A 50 10.15 1.05 4.88
N PHE A 51 9.77 -0.10 5.43
CA PHE A 51 10.47 -0.79 6.50
C PHE A 51 11.16 -2.02 5.92
N VAL A 52 12.47 -2.10 6.09
CA VAL A 52 13.26 -3.28 5.73
C VAL A 52 13.53 -4.05 7.02
N VAL A 53 12.92 -5.23 7.15
CA VAL A 53 13.00 -6.08 8.34
C VAL A 53 13.85 -7.29 8.00
N SER A 54 15.09 -7.31 8.48
CA SER A 54 15.97 -8.47 8.37
C SER A 54 15.74 -9.40 9.55
N LEU A 55 15.26 -10.61 9.28
CA LEU A 55 15.06 -11.67 10.27
C LEU A 55 16.21 -12.68 10.14
N PRO A 56 16.94 -12.98 11.24
CA PRO A 56 17.91 -14.07 11.24
C PRO A 56 17.18 -15.41 11.13
N SER A 57 17.93 -16.48 10.82
CA SER A 57 17.40 -17.82 11.00
C SER A 57 17.07 -18.04 12.48
N ASP A 58 15.87 -18.55 12.73
CA ASP A 58 15.33 -18.74 14.06
C ASP A 58 14.42 -19.97 14.05
N ALA A 59 14.84 -21.01 14.77
CA ALA A 59 14.10 -22.26 14.85
C ALA A 59 12.75 -22.12 15.60
N GLY A 60 12.66 -21.20 16.55
CA GLY A 60 11.43 -20.90 17.29
C GLY A 60 10.39 -20.16 16.47
N LEU A 61 10.82 -19.45 15.42
CA LEU A 61 9.95 -18.78 14.45
C LEU A 61 9.78 -19.55 13.13
N HIS A 62 10.34 -20.77 13.04
CA HIS A 62 10.36 -21.58 11.82
C HIS A 62 10.99 -20.88 10.61
N ILE A 63 11.98 -20.04 10.85
CA ILE A 63 12.75 -19.34 9.81
C ILE A 63 14.04 -20.14 9.59
N SER A 64 14.09 -20.94 8.52
CA SER A 64 15.23 -21.83 8.24
C SER A 64 16.48 -21.07 7.77
N GLU A 65 16.28 -19.96 7.08
CA GLU A 65 17.34 -19.14 6.50
C GLU A 65 17.07 -17.65 6.79
N PRO A 66 18.10 -16.79 6.92
CA PRO A 66 17.88 -15.37 7.09
C PRO A 66 17.02 -14.79 5.95
N THR A 67 15.93 -14.12 6.30
CA THR A 67 14.95 -13.58 5.35
C THR A 67 14.82 -12.08 5.54
N VAL A 68 14.62 -11.35 4.45
CA VAL A 68 14.32 -9.91 4.49
C VAL A 68 12.88 -9.71 4.07
N HIS A 69 12.08 -9.07 4.92
CA HIS A 69 10.73 -8.60 4.57
C HIS A 69 10.77 -7.10 4.30
N ILE A 70 10.05 -6.68 3.26
CA ILE A 70 9.86 -5.26 2.94
C ILE A 70 8.41 -4.91 3.21
N LEU A 71 8.17 -4.17 4.29
CA LEU A 71 6.85 -3.67 4.64
C LEU A 71 6.70 -2.23 4.18
N VAL A 72 5.65 -1.93 3.44
CA VAL A 72 5.32 -0.56 3.03
C VAL A 72 4.09 -0.08 3.79
N SER A 73 4.13 1.19 4.20
CA SER A 73 2.97 1.86 4.77
C SER A 73 2.43 2.89 3.79
N ILE A 74 1.18 2.74 3.40
CA ILE A 74 0.54 3.58 2.38
C ILE A 74 -0.72 4.20 2.99
N LYS A 75 -0.83 5.52 2.97
CA LYS A 75 -2.11 6.17 3.25
C LYS A 75 -2.95 6.14 2.00
N THR A 76 -4.10 5.47 2.06
CA THR A 76 -4.99 5.31 0.89
C THR A 76 -5.54 6.66 0.42
N CYS A 77 -5.89 6.77 -0.86
CA CYS A 77 -6.63 7.89 -1.42
C CYS A 77 -8.12 7.54 -1.42
N LYS A 78 -8.97 8.42 -0.88
CA LYS A 78 -10.42 8.26 -1.00
C LYS A 78 -10.85 8.72 -2.40
N VAL A 79 -10.96 7.78 -3.34
CA VAL A 79 -11.40 8.09 -4.71
C VAL A 79 -12.84 8.58 -4.67
N GLU A 80 -13.06 9.79 -5.16
CA GLU A 80 -14.38 10.46 -5.18
C GLU A 80 -15.03 10.40 -6.56
N ARG A 81 -14.21 10.36 -7.61
CA ARG A 81 -14.64 10.31 -9.01
C ARG A 81 -13.61 9.58 -9.85
N SER A 82 -14.08 8.90 -10.88
CA SER A 82 -13.22 8.26 -11.89
C SER A 82 -13.68 8.67 -13.28
N ASN A 83 -12.75 8.89 -14.20
CA ASN A 83 -13.01 8.94 -15.63
C ASN A 83 -12.51 7.63 -16.25
N ALA A 84 -13.43 6.73 -16.58
CA ALA A 84 -13.09 5.42 -17.13
C ALA A 84 -12.46 5.47 -18.53
N ALA A 85 -12.75 6.50 -19.33
CA ALA A 85 -12.19 6.61 -20.68
C ALA A 85 -10.71 7.00 -20.69
N LEU A 86 -10.26 7.72 -19.65
CA LEU A 86 -8.89 8.21 -19.51
C LEU A 86 -8.14 7.54 -18.34
N ASP A 87 -8.80 6.64 -17.61
CA ASP A 87 -8.29 6.00 -16.40
C ASP A 87 -7.76 6.98 -15.34
N ILE A 88 -8.50 8.09 -15.13
CA ILE A 88 -8.12 9.14 -14.18
C ILE A 88 -8.99 9.02 -12.93
N HIS A 89 -8.34 8.88 -11.77
CA HIS A 89 -8.99 8.81 -10.46
C HIS A 89 -8.72 10.08 -9.65
N TYR A 90 -9.78 10.74 -9.23
CA TYR A 90 -9.73 11.98 -8.47
C TYR A 90 -9.98 11.71 -6.99
N TYR A 91 -9.17 12.32 -6.14
CA TYR A 91 -9.31 12.29 -4.68
C TYR A 91 -9.00 13.68 -4.12
N SER A 92 -9.64 14.05 -3.01
CA SER A 92 -9.30 15.27 -2.26
C SER A 92 -8.78 14.98 -0.84
N LYS A 93 -8.92 13.72 -0.39
CA LYS A 93 -8.60 13.29 0.97
C LYS A 93 -7.87 11.96 0.99
N LEU A 94 -6.93 11.85 1.92
CA LEU A 94 -6.35 10.56 2.30
C LEU A 94 -7.32 9.79 3.22
N GLY A 95 -7.15 8.47 3.22
CA GLY A 95 -7.94 7.48 3.93
C GLY A 95 -7.13 6.77 5.02
N GLY A 96 -7.45 5.49 5.20
CA GLY A 96 -6.79 4.62 6.17
C GLY A 96 -5.31 4.38 5.83
N LEU A 97 -4.60 3.77 6.78
CA LEU A 97 -3.24 3.32 6.58
C LEU A 97 -3.26 1.82 6.25
N ASP A 98 -2.71 1.47 5.09
CA ASP A 98 -2.45 0.10 4.71
C ASP A 98 -0.99 -0.23 5.02
N ILE A 99 -0.75 -1.40 5.61
CA ILE A 99 0.58 -1.98 5.80
C ILE A 99 0.63 -3.23 4.92
N LEU A 100 1.52 -3.25 3.94
CA LEU A 100 1.62 -4.33 2.97
C LEU A 100 3.03 -4.94 3.01
N ASP A 101 3.13 -6.26 2.94
CA ASP A 101 4.37 -6.95 2.62
C ASP A 101 4.48 -7.06 1.09
N ILE A 102 5.63 -6.65 0.53
CA ILE A 102 5.90 -6.65 -0.91
C ILE A 102 7.04 -7.59 -1.31
N THR A 103 7.39 -8.52 -0.42
CA THR A 103 8.44 -9.53 -0.62
C THR A 103 7.93 -10.76 -1.35
#